data_AF-A0AA38VQ25-F1
#
_entry.id   AF-A0AA38VQ25-F1
#
_cell.length_a   1.000
_cell.length_b   1.000
_cell.length_c   1.000
_cell.angle_alpha   90.00
_cell.angle_beta   90.00
_cell.angle_gamma   90.00
#
_symmetry.space_group_name_H-M   'P 1'
#
loop_
_entity.id
_entity.type
_entity.pdbx_description
1 polymer ?
#
loop_
_entity_poly.entity_id
_entity_poly.type
_entity_poly.pdbx_seq_one_letter_code
_entity_poly.pdbx_strand_id
1 'polypeptide(L)'
;MAGIDRTSYYNRSRGNWSQSESLLRARRPYLFKNMALGTGLFMFTGAVYLYTMKAVGQDEFEDVKVPDAPVVNTVNAQTVAK
;
A
#
# COMPACT_ATOMS: atom_id res chain seq x y z
N MET A 1 -46.60 16.34 19.24
CA MET A 1 -45.50 17.28 19.51
C MET A 1 -44.18 16.57 19.24
N ALA A 2 -43.47 16.95 18.17
CA ALA A 2 -42.19 16.34 17.81
C ALA A 2 -41.12 16.78 18.82
N GLY A 3 -40.50 15.81 19.49
CA GLY A 3 -39.47 16.05 20.50
C GLY A 3 -38.26 16.76 19.89
N ILE A 4 -37.79 17.78 20.58
CA ILE A 4 -36.58 18.53 20.25
C ILE A 4 -35.39 17.57 20.41
N ASP A 5 -34.80 17.15 19.29
CA ASP A 5 -33.55 16.38 19.25
C ASP A 5 -32.42 17.29 19.75
N ARG A 6 -31.98 17.02 20.98
CA ARG A 6 -30.96 17.80 21.68
C ARG A 6 -29.64 17.72 20.93
N THR A 7 -28.96 18.86 20.87
CA THR A 7 -27.57 19.13 20.44
C THR A 7 -26.60 17.93 20.56
N SER A 8 -26.72 16.97 19.66
CA SER A 8 -25.85 15.79 19.56
C SER A 8 -24.94 15.97 18.37
N TYR A 9 -23.66 15.64 18.54
CA TYR A 9 -22.64 15.67 17.48
C TYR A 9 -23.01 14.83 16.25
N TYR A 10 -23.87 13.82 16.44
CA TYR A 10 -24.40 12.98 15.37
C TYR A 10 -25.91 13.13 15.30
N ASN A 11 -26.44 13.19 14.09
CA ASN A 11 -27.88 13.17 13.88
C ASN A 11 -28.38 11.75 14.18
N ARG A 12 -29.19 11.55 15.23
CA ARG A 12 -29.72 10.23 15.60
C ARG A 12 -31.08 9.91 14.97
N SER A 13 -31.68 10.87 14.27
CA SER A 13 -33.11 10.90 13.98
C SER A 13 -33.63 9.74 13.11
N ARG A 14 -32.76 9.02 12.37
CA ARG A 14 -33.17 7.88 11.52
C ARG A 14 -32.19 6.70 11.47
N GLY A 15 -31.44 6.42 12.54
CA GLY A 15 -30.46 5.32 12.58
C GLY A 15 -29.17 5.56 11.78
N ASN A 16 -29.10 6.65 11.02
CA ASN A 16 -27.90 7.07 10.31
C ASN A 16 -27.03 7.93 11.23
N TRP A 17 -25.83 7.47 11.59
CA TRP A 17 -24.83 8.22 12.36
C TRP A 17 -24.14 9.33 11.54
N SER A 18 -24.90 10.05 10.71
CA SER A 18 -24.37 11.14 9.91
C SER A 18 -23.90 12.28 10.82
N GLN A 19 -22.75 12.85 10.50
CA GLN A 19 -22.23 14.04 11.16
C GLN A 19 -23.21 15.20 11.06
N SER A 20 -23.35 15.95 12.15
CA SER A 20 -24.14 17.19 12.14
C SER A 20 -23.54 18.24 11.20
N GLU A 21 -24.38 19.12 10.64
CA GLU A 21 -23.92 20.17 9.73
C GLU A 21 -22.89 21.13 10.37
N SER A 22 -22.98 21.33 11.69
CA SER A 22 -22.03 22.14 12.44
C SER A 22 -20.61 21.54 12.43
N LEU A 23 -20.50 20.22 12.57
CA LEU A 23 -19.21 19.51 12.49
C LEU A 23 -18.65 19.50 11.08
N LEU A 24 -19.51 19.31 10.06
CA LEU A 24 -19.06 19.27 8.67
C LEU A 24 -18.40 20.60 8.27
N ARG A 25 -18.99 21.73 8.66
CA ARG A 25 -18.41 23.06 8.43
C ARG A 25 -17.09 23.28 9.19
N ALA A 26 -17.01 22.83 10.44
CA ALA A 26 -15.80 22.95 11.24
C ALA A 26 -14.60 22.18 10.64
N ARG A 27 -14.85 21.12 9.86
CA ARG A 27 -13.80 20.29 9.23
C ARG A 27 -13.38 20.73 7.83
N ARG A 28 -14.20 21.55 7.16
CA ARG A 28 -13.89 22.11 5.82
C ARG A 28 -12.45 22.65 5.69
N PRO A 29 -11.90 23.42 6.66
CA PRO A 29 -10.55 23.95 6.51
C PRO A 29 -9.43 22.90 6.63
N TYR A 30 -9.68 21.78 7.30
CA TYR A 30 -8.67 20.74 7.54
C TYR A 30 -8.75 19.61 6.51
N LEU A 31 -9.89 19.44 5.83
CA LEU A 31 -10.06 18.42 4.82
C LEU A 31 -9.02 18.57 3.69
N PHE A 32 -8.89 19.78 3.14
CA PHE A 32 -7.94 20.05 2.07
C PHE A 32 -6.48 19.92 2.51
N LYS A 33 -6.14 20.43 3.70
CA LYS A 33 -4.76 20.38 4.23
C LYS A 33 -4.33 18.93 4.52
N ASN A 34 -5.22 18.14 5.11
CA ASN A 34 -4.93 16.73 5.42
C ASN A 34 -4.91 15.87 4.17
N MET A 35 -5.81 16.12 3.20
CA MET A 35 -5.77 15.44 1.91
C MET A 35 -4.47 15.74 1.17
N ALA A 36 -4.04 17.00 1.11
CA ALA A 36 -2.79 17.38 0.45
C ALA A 36 -1.56 16.71 1.06
N LEU A 37 -1.49 16.65 2.40
CA LEU A 37 -0.43 15.92 3.10
C LEU A 37 -0.49 14.42 2.77
N GLY A 38 -1.67 13.82 2.92
CA GLY A 38 -1.88 12.39 2.67
C GLY A 38 -1.55 11.99 1.23
N THR A 39 -1.98 12.77 0.24
CA THR A 39 -1.63 12.52 -1.17
C THR A 39 -0.16 12.76 -1.44
N GLY A 40 0.46 13.79 -0.84
CA GLY A 40 1.90 14.00 -0.95
C GLY A 40 2.71 12.81 -0.44
N LEU A 41 2.36 12.28 0.73
CA LEU A 41 3.02 11.11 1.31
C LEU A 41 2.80 9.85 0.46
N PHE A 42 1.57 9.63 -0.01
CA PHE A 42 1.24 8.50 -0.87
C PHE A 42 2.00 8.55 -2.20
N MET A 43 2.06 9.73 -2.84
CA MET A 43 2.79 9.92 -4.08
C MET A 43 4.29 9.76 -3.88
N PHE A 44 4.86 10.26 -2.78
CA PHE A 44 6.28 10.10 -2.47
C PHE A 44 6.66 8.63 -2.29
N THR A 45 5.92 7.92 -1.44
CA THR A 45 6.18 6.48 -1.19
C THR A 45 5.93 5.63 -2.43
N GLY A 46 4.86 5.90 -3.17
CA GLY A 46 4.57 5.25 -4.46
C GLY A 46 5.65 5.52 -5.51
N ALA A 47 6.18 6.75 -5.59
CA ALA A 47 7.26 7.10 -6.50
C ALA A 47 8.54 6.32 -6.18
N VAL A 48 8.91 6.21 -4.89
CA VAL A 48 10.04 5.37 -4.47
C VAL A 48 9.81 3.92 -4.88
N TYR A 49 8.64 3.34 -4.61
CA TYR A 49 8.33 1.96 -4.99
C TYR A 49 8.42 1.72 -6.51
N LEU A 50 7.78 2.57 -7.30
CA LEU A 50 7.81 2.48 -8.76
C LEU A 50 9.23 2.67 -9.30
N TYR A 51 9.99 3.61 -8.74
CA TYR A 51 11.38 3.82 -9.09
C TYR A 51 12.21 2.58 -8.77
N THR A 52 12.06 1.99 -7.58
CA THR A 52 12.80 0.78 -7.21
C THR A 52 12.49 -0.38 -8.14
N MET A 53 11.24 -0.56 -8.56
CA MET A 53 10.88 -1.61 -9.52
C MET A 53 11.57 -1.39 -10.87
N LYS A 54 11.61 -0.15 -11.35
CA LYS A 54 12.30 0.19 -12.61
C LYS A 54 13.81 0.11 -12.52
N ALA A 55 14.39 0.50 -11.40
CA ALA A 55 15.84 0.54 -11.18
C ALA A 55 16.42 -0.85 -10.92
N VAL A 56 15.70 -1.72 -10.18
CA VAL A 56 16.17 -3.07 -9.84
C VAL A 56 15.91 -4.06 -10.98
N GLY A 57 14.92 -3.82 -11.85
CA GLY A 57 14.64 -4.69 -13.00
C GLY A 57 15.70 -4.71 -14.10
N GLN A 58 16.85 -4.06 -13.88
CA GLN A 58 17.95 -3.91 -14.85
C GLN A 58 19.24 -4.56 -14.37
N ASP A 59 19.18 -5.77 -13.82
CA ASP A 59 20.39 -6.60 -13.70
C ASP A 59 20.43 -7.52 -14.92
N GLU A 60 21.17 -7.09 -15.95
CA GLU A 60 21.49 -7.96 -17.08
C GLU A 60 22.58 -8.92 -16.59
N PHE A 61 22.19 -10.18 -16.36
CA PHE A 61 23.09 -11.28 -15.96
C PHE A 61 24.11 -11.64 -17.08
N GLU A 62 24.70 -10.66 -17.74
CA GLU A 62 25.65 -10.82 -18.85
C GLU A 62 26.95 -11.51 -18.38
N ASP A 63 27.31 -11.35 -17.11
CA ASP A 63 28.48 -12.02 -16.50
C ASP A 63 28.17 -13.46 -16.02
N VAL A 64 26.90 -13.87 -15.96
CA VAL A 64 26.52 -15.23 -15.55
C VAL A 64 26.47 -16.14 -16.76
N LYS A 65 27.60 -16.81 -17.03
CA LYS A 65 27.73 -17.87 -18.04
C LYS A 65 26.87 -19.06 -17.61
N VAL A 66 25.70 -19.23 -18.22
CA VAL A 66 24.85 -20.40 -17.98
C VAL A 66 25.46 -21.59 -18.72
N PRO A 67 25.85 -22.68 -18.03
CA PRO A 67 26.34 -23.87 -18.70
C PRO A 67 25.19 -24.57 -19.46
N ASP A 68 25.43 -24.95 -20.72
CA ASP A 68 24.42 -25.56 -21.61
C ASP A 68 23.84 -26.90 -21.12
N ALA A 69 24.44 -27.54 -20.12
CA ALA A 69 23.95 -28.78 -19.56
C ALA A 69 24.17 -28.85 -18.03
N PRO A 70 23.18 -29.36 -17.27
CA PRO A 70 23.37 -29.63 -15.85
C PRO A 70 24.51 -30.65 -15.70
N VAL A 71 25.56 -30.28 -14.96
CA VAL A 71 26.67 -31.17 -14.65
C VAL A 71 26.13 -32.29 -13.76
N VAL A 72 25.96 -33.48 -14.32
CA VAL A 72 25.61 -34.68 -13.58
C VAL A 72 26.82 -35.03 -12.70
N ASN A 73 26.73 -34.70 -11.41
CA ASN A 73 27.74 -35.08 -10.43
C ASN A 73 27.71 -36.59 -10.19
N THR A 74 28.50 -37.34 -10.97
CA THR A 74 28.65 -38.80 -10.89
C THR A 74 29.38 -39.29 -9.63
N VAL A 75 29.87 -38.37 -8.78
CA VAL A 75 30.60 -38.67 -7.54
C VAL A 75 29.76 -39.51 -6.57
N ASN A 76 28.43 -39.36 -6.58
CA ASN A 76 27.52 -40.15 -5.72
C ASN A 76 27.15 -41.52 -6.32
N ALA A 77 27.42 -41.77 -7.61
CA ALA A 77 27.10 -43.05 -8.26
C ALA A 77 28.20 -44.11 -8.04
N GLN A 78 29.42 -43.69 -7.74
CA GLN A 78 30.58 -44.57 -7.58
C GLN A 78 30.77 -45.08 -6.14
N THR A 79 30.17 -44.41 -5.13
CA THR A 79 30.21 -44.87 -3.73
C THR A 79 29.26 -46.02 -3.44
N VAL A 80 28.37 -46.38 -4.38
CA VAL A 80 27.45 -47.52 -4.27
C VAL A 80 28.07 -48.80 -4.87
N ALA A 81 29.15 -48.68 -5.64
CA ALA A 81 29.75 -49.80 -6.38
C ALA A 81 31.06 -50.34 -5.75
N LYS A 82 31.38 -49.97 -4.51
CA LYS A 82 32.55 -50.49 -3.78
C LYS A 82 32.14 -51.24 -2.53
#